data_AF-A0A6G0UP21-F1
#
_entry.id   AF-A0A6G0UP21-F1
#
_cell.length_a   1.000
_cell.length_b   1.000
_cell.length_c   1.000
_cell.angle_alpha   90.00
_cell.angle_beta   90.00
_cell.angle_gamma   90.00
#
_symmetry.space_group_name_H-M   'P 1'
#
loop_
_entity.id
_entity.type
_entity.pdbx_description
1 polymer ?
#
loop_
_entity_poly.entity_id
_entity_poly.type
_entity_poly.pdbx_seq_one_letter_code
_entity_poly.pdbx_strand_id
1 'polypeptide(L)'
;MRLTGRRLALKLSNMVKIIKIRTEKEYFLAAEEARKVLGNGGIVALPTDTIYGISTRLEFVDSIYRLKQRPHEKPLGIFVGNVDQIHQ
;
A
#
# COMPACT_ATOMS: atom_id res chain seq x y z
N MET A 1 2.25 29.48 9.44
CA MET A 1 1.02 29.03 10.13
C MET A 1 1.22 27.59 10.60
N ARG A 2 1.56 27.36 11.89
CA ARG A 2 1.82 26.01 12.44
C ARG A 2 0.48 25.36 12.81
N LEU A 3 0.12 24.27 12.15
CA LEU A 3 -1.04 23.46 12.49
C LEU A 3 -0.75 22.70 13.78
N THR A 4 -1.54 22.95 14.83
CA THR A 4 -1.47 22.25 16.12
C THR A 4 -1.88 20.77 15.98
N GLY A 5 -1.27 19.89 16.79
CA GLY A 5 -1.24 18.43 16.60
C GLY A 5 -2.59 17.71 16.41
N ARG A 6 -3.69 18.24 16.96
CA ARG A 6 -5.05 17.68 16.76
C ARG A 6 -5.56 17.86 15.32
N ARG A 7 -5.24 18.98 14.66
CA ARG A 7 -5.63 19.24 13.26
C ARG A 7 -4.79 18.43 12.26
N LEU A 8 -3.54 18.12 12.60
CA LEU A 8 -2.69 17.24 11.81
C LEU A 8 -3.20 15.79 11.86
N ALA A 9 -3.58 15.30 13.05
CA ALA A 9 -4.16 13.98 13.23
C ALA A 9 -5.48 13.78 12.45
N LEU A 10 -6.37 14.78 12.46
CA LEU A 10 -7.62 14.77 11.68
C LEU A 10 -7.41 14.88 10.15
N LYS A 11 -6.29 15.47 9.70
CA LYS A 11 -5.94 15.53 8.27
C LYS A 11 -5.32 14.21 7.80
N LEU A 12 -4.52 13.57 8.65
CA LEU A 12 -3.95 12.23 8.43
C LEU A 12 -5.04 11.14 8.43
N SER A 13 -6.10 11.27 9.24
CA SER A 13 -7.22 10.32 9.24
C SER A 13 -8.01 10.27 7.92
N ASN A 14 -7.88 11.29 7.06
CA ASN A 14 -8.44 11.27 5.70
C ASN A 14 -7.46 10.71 4.64
N MET A 15 -6.20 10.45 4.99
CA MET A 15 -5.17 9.98 4.05
C MET A 15 -4.91 8.47 4.14
N VAL A 16 -5.27 7.83 5.25
CA VAL A 16 -5.01 6.41 5.49
C VAL A 16 -6.27 5.72 6.01
N LYS A 17 -6.73 4.71 5.29
CA LYS A 17 -7.82 3.83 5.70
C LYS A 17 -7.24 2.56 6.31
N ILE A 18 -7.55 2.30 7.59
CA ILE A 18 -7.12 1.09 8.30
C ILE A 18 -8.27 0.08 8.30
N ILE A 19 -8.05 -1.10 7.73
CA ILE A 19 -9.00 -2.21 7.76
C ILE A 19 -8.45 -3.28 8.69
N LYS A 20 -9.22 -3.61 9.74
CA LYS A 20 -8.89 -4.70 10.65
C LYS A 20 -9.47 -5.99 10.07
N ILE A 21 -8.62 -7.00 9.93
CA ILE A 21 -8.99 -8.33 9.42
C ILE A 21 -8.95 -9.31 10.59
N ARG A 22 -10.07 -9.94 10.91
CA ARG A 22 -10.20 -10.97 11.96
C ARG A 22 -10.94 -12.22 11.46
N THR A 23 -11.64 -12.09 10.35
CA THR A 23 -12.47 -13.13 9.73
C THR A 23 -12.16 -13.21 8.23
N GLU A 24 -12.50 -14.33 7.63
CA GLU A 24 -12.37 -14.55 6.18
C GLU A 24 -13.19 -13.53 5.38
N LYS A 25 -14.41 -13.20 5.83
CA LYS A 25 -15.24 -12.17 5.19
C LYS A 25 -14.56 -10.80 5.18
N GLU A 26 -13.94 -10.40 6.29
CA GLU A 26 -13.19 -9.14 6.36
C GLU A 26 -11.95 -9.17 5.47
N TYR A 27 -11.31 -10.32 5.30
CA TYR A 27 -10.19 -10.48 4.36
C TYR A 27 -10.63 -10.20 2.93
N PHE A 28 -11.74 -10.79 2.45
CA PHE A 28 -12.25 -10.54 1.10
C PHE A 28 -12.63 -9.07 0.89
N LEU A 29 -13.25 -8.43 1.89
CA LEU A 29 -13.57 -6.99 1.82
C LEU A 29 -12.30 -6.13 1.77
N ALA A 30 -11.27 -6.48 2.55
CA ALA A 30 -9.98 -5.79 2.53
C ALA A 30 -9.24 -5.97 1.20
N ALA A 31 -9.27 -7.17 0.63
CA ALA A 31 -8.67 -7.46 -0.67
C ALA A 31 -9.34 -6.68 -1.80
N GLU A 32 -10.67 -6.58 -1.81
CA GLU A 32 -11.40 -5.78 -2.80
C GLU A 32 -11.13 -4.27 -2.63
N GLU A 33 -11.02 -3.77 -1.40
CA GLU A 33 -10.58 -2.39 -1.17
C GLU A 33 -9.15 -2.17 -1.70
N ALA A 34 -8.22 -3.07 -1.36
CA ALA A 34 -6.83 -2.99 -1.82
C ALA A 34 -6.76 -2.98 -3.35
N ARG A 35 -7.55 -3.81 -4.04
CA ARG A 35 -7.65 -3.83 -5.50
C ARG A 35 -8.06 -2.45 -6.05
N LYS A 36 -9.06 -1.80 -5.45
CA LYS A 36 -9.51 -0.46 -5.85
C LYS A 36 -8.44 0.60 -5.61
N VAL A 37 -7.80 0.58 -4.43
CA VAL A 37 -6.72 1.51 -4.08
C VAL A 37 -5.56 1.38 -5.06
N LEU A 38 -5.08 0.15 -5.31
CA LEU A 38 -4.00 -0.13 -6.26
C LEU A 38 -4.38 0.27 -7.68
N GLY A 39 -5.61 -0.03 -8.12
CA GLY A 39 -6.12 0.34 -9.45
C GLY A 39 -6.18 1.84 -9.70
N ASN A 40 -6.31 2.64 -8.64
CA ASN A 40 -6.32 4.11 -8.70
C ASN A 40 -4.94 4.73 -8.45
N GLY A 41 -3.86 3.95 -8.48
CA GLY A 41 -2.49 4.42 -8.24
C GLY A 41 -2.17 4.72 -6.77
N GLY A 42 -3.01 4.24 -5.86
CA GLY A 42 -2.79 4.33 -4.43
C GLY A 42 -1.75 3.32 -3.91
N ILE A 43 -1.48 3.42 -2.61
CA ILE A 43 -0.49 2.59 -1.91
C ILE A 43 -1.22 1.77 -0.84
N VAL A 44 -0.90 0.48 -0.75
CA VAL A 44 -1.43 -0.43 0.26
C VAL A 44 -0.29 -0.94 1.13
N ALA A 45 -0.43 -0.82 2.44
CA ALA A 45 0.37 -1.58 3.39
C ALA A 45 -0.31 -2.93 3.63
N LEU A 46 0.37 -4.03 3.30
CA LEU A 46 -0.19 -5.39 3.38
C LEU A 46 0.66 -6.30 4.28
N PRO A 47 0.04 -7.20 5.04
CA PRO A 47 0.76 -8.16 5.85
C PRO A 47 1.44 -9.22 4.97
N THR A 48 2.62 -9.67 5.38
CA THR A 48 3.27 -10.89 4.87
C THR A 48 3.64 -11.79 6.03
N ASP A 49 4.17 -12.98 5.75
CA ASP A 49 4.74 -13.90 6.74
C ASP A 49 5.99 -13.37 7.45
N THR A 50 6.70 -12.40 6.84
CA THR A 50 7.93 -11.81 7.37
C THR A 50 7.69 -10.43 8.00
N ILE A 51 7.50 -9.41 7.17
CA ILE A 51 7.28 -8.02 7.56
C ILE A 51 6.20 -7.40 6.68
N TYR A 52 5.61 -6.29 7.11
CA TYR A 52 4.66 -5.58 6.27
C TYR A 52 5.30 -5.08 4.97
N GLY A 53 4.63 -5.35 3.86
CA GLY A 53 4.94 -4.78 2.56
C GLY A 53 4.21 -3.45 2.38
N ILE A 54 4.82 -2.53 1.63
CA ILE A 54 4.14 -1.33 1.11
C ILE A 54 4.22 -1.44 -0.40
N SER A 55 3.06 -1.52 -1.05
CA SER A 55 2.93 -1.90 -2.44
C SER A 55 2.01 -0.95 -3.21
N THR A 56 2.29 -0.80 -4.50
CA THR A 56 1.46 -0.11 -5.48
C THR A 56 1.52 -0.88 -6.81
N ARG A 57 0.75 -0.47 -7.82
CA ARG A 57 0.90 -1.04 -9.16
C ARG A 57 2.20 -0.58 -9.81
N LEU A 58 2.75 -1.40 -10.71
CA LEU A 58 4.03 -1.13 -11.36
C LEU A 58 4.08 0.27 -12.03
N GLU A 59 2.97 0.70 -12.63
CA GLU A 59 2.85 2.00 -13.30
C GLU A 59 3.05 3.20 -12.34
N PHE A 60 2.93 2.99 -11.02
CA PHE A 60 3.03 4.02 -9.99
C PHE A 60 4.20 3.79 -9.02
N VAL A 61 5.20 2.97 -9.39
CA VAL A 61 6.31 2.55 -8.51
C VAL A 61 7.09 3.72 -7.88
N ASP A 62 7.22 4.85 -8.59
CA ASP A 62 7.89 6.05 -8.10
C ASP A 62 7.27 6.61 -6.82
N SER A 63 5.97 6.35 -6.60
CA SER A 63 5.30 6.73 -5.35
C SER A 63 5.89 5.99 -4.13
N ILE A 64 6.33 4.73 -4.29
CA ILE A 64 6.96 3.93 -3.24
C ILE A 64 8.38 4.43 -2.97
N TYR A 65 9.17 4.73 -4.01
CA TYR A 65 10.51 5.29 -3.85
C TYR A 65 10.45 6.62 -3.09
N ARG A 66 9.54 7.52 -3.49
CA ARG A 66 9.30 8.80 -2.82
C ARG A 66 8.84 8.64 -1.38
N LEU A 67 7.87 7.75 -1.13
CA LEU A 67 7.34 7.50 0.21
C LEU A 67 8.41 6.95 1.16
N LYS A 68 9.22 6.00 0.68
CA LYS A 68 10.28 5.36 1.46
C LYS A 68 11.58 6.18 1.52
N GLN A 69 11.66 7.30 0.78
CA GLN A 69 12.91 8.04 0.55
C GLN A 69 14.04 7.09 0.12
N ARG A 70 13.71 6.16 -0.78
CA ARG A 70 14.59 5.08 -1.19
C ARG A 70 15.36 5.49 -2.46
N PRO A 71 16.69 5.26 -2.52
CA PRO A 71 17.45 5.43 -3.76
C PRO A 71 16.95 4.46 -4.85
N HIS A 72 16.85 4.94 -6.10
CA HIS A 72 16.32 4.14 -7.21
C HIS A 72 17.22 2.96 -7.60
N GLU A 73 18.51 3.01 -7.24
CA GLU A 73 19.47 1.92 -7.46
C GLU A 73 19.18 0.70 -6.58
N LYS A 74 18.36 0.86 -5.53
CA LYS A 74 17.95 -0.23 -4.65
C LYS A 74 16.61 -0.80 -5.13
N PRO A 75 16.58 -1.96 -5.81
CA PRO A 75 15.36 -2.48 -6.40
C PRO A 75 14.27 -2.76 -5.36
N LEU A 76 13.03 -2.75 -5.82
CA LEU A 76 11.85 -3.18 -5.06
C LEU A 76 11.43 -4.58 -5.53
N GLY A 77 10.88 -5.38 -4.62
CA GLY A 77 10.31 -6.68 -4.98
C GLY A 77 9.00 -6.53 -5.74
N ILE A 78 8.72 -7.46 -6.65
CA ILE A 78 7.46 -7.57 -7.38
C ILE A 78 6.67 -8.75 -6.79
N PHE A 79 5.41 -8.51 -6.46
CA PHE A 79 4.49 -9.55 -6.01
C PHE A 79 3.69 -10.05 -7.21
N VAL A 80 3.82 -11.35 -7.51
CA VAL A 80 3.06 -12.04 -8.54
C VAL A 80 2.20 -13.12 -7.88
N GLY A 81 0.99 -13.34 -8.39
CA GLY A 81 0.06 -14.36 -7.89
C GLY A 81 0.43 -15.78 -8.34
N ASN A 82 1.18 -15.91 -9.43
CA ASN A 82 1.77 -17.17 -9.89
C ASN A 82 3.00 -16.90 -10.77
N VAL A 83 3.74 -17.97 -11.10
CA VAL A 83 4.99 -17.91 -11.88
C VAL A 83 4.77 -17.45 -13.32
N ASP A 84 3.60 -17.75 -13.90
CA ASP A 84 3.30 -17.42 -15.30
C ASP A 84 3.22 -15.90 -15.53
N GLN A 85 2.96 -15.13 -14.47
CA GLN A 85 2.92 -13.67 -14.53
C GLN A 85 4.30 -13.00 -14.65
N ILE A 86 5.40 -13.74 -14.52
CA ILE A 86 6.76 -13.17 -14.65
C ILE A 86 7.03 -12.68 -16.09
N HIS A 87 6.32 -13.23 -17.07
CA HIS A 87 6.50 -12.92 -18.50
C HIS A 87 5.45 -11.94 -19.07
N GLN A 88 4.59 -11.37 -18.22
CA GLN A 88 3.54 -10.42 -18.60
C GLN A 88 4.01 -8.97 -18.42
#